data_AF-A0AAP5QQ18-F1
#
_entry.id   AF-A0AAP5QQ18-F1
#
_cell.length_a   1.000
_cell.length_b   1.000
_cell.length_c   1.000
_cell.angle_alpha   90.00
_cell.angle_beta   90.00
_cell.angle_gamma   90.00
#
_symmetry.space_group_name_H-M   'P 1'
#
loop_
_entity.id
_entity.type
_entity.pdbx_description
1 polymer ?
#
loop_
_entity_poly.entity_id
_entity_poly.type
_entity_poly.pdbx_seq_one_letter_code
_entity_poly.pdbx_strand_id
1 'polypeptide(L)'
;MKRTFVRQISQILTIFEEWSIYYWGDNMSRNFGESKGIRTYLENRYGKIHNLTIDEEKELQKTIILDHEEDDLKRMFNKAEGAINISKDSQSLHVQPFSFFMVMITVLSSAAVGVFSSAMGLLNSIYGKYIDGKKLSKEQISGLLDSLDFTPIFRSVLWAVAIPFFIVLIAWFFFYRRETAKIDKRYIIYVLLKECIDNYDKIKGQVEPTEEN
;
A
#
# COMPACT_ATOMS: atom_id res chain seq x y z
N MET A 1 -31.32 7.47 4.35
CA MET A 1 -29.87 7.48 4.67
C MET A 1 -29.02 6.66 3.68
N LYS A 2 -29.36 5.41 3.35
CA LYS A 2 -28.60 4.58 2.36
C LYS A 2 -28.48 5.18 0.94
N ARG A 3 -29.53 5.81 0.40
CA ARG A 3 -29.53 6.34 -0.98
C ARG A 3 -28.59 7.54 -1.18
N THR A 4 -28.38 8.35 -0.15
CA THR A 4 -27.54 9.56 -0.22
C THR A 4 -26.05 9.21 -0.24
N PHE A 5 -25.66 8.18 0.53
CA PHE A 5 -24.28 7.69 0.59
C PHE A 5 -23.82 7.03 -0.72
N VAL A 6 -24.69 6.23 -1.36
CA VAL A 6 -24.40 5.61 -2.67
C VAL A 6 -24.21 6.67 -3.76
N ARG A 7 -24.98 7.76 -3.72
CA ARG A 7 -24.87 8.86 -4.67
C ARG A 7 -23.56 9.65 -4.52
N GLN A 8 -23.10 9.86 -3.29
CA GLN A 8 -21.82 10.51 -3.01
C GLN A 8 -20.62 9.65 -3.45
N ILE A 9 -20.66 8.33 -3.21
CA ILE A 9 -19.60 7.42 -3.69
C ILE A 9 -19.55 7.38 -5.22
N SER A 10 -20.71 7.35 -5.90
CA SER A 10 -20.77 7.37 -7.36
C SER A 10 -20.15 8.64 -7.94
N GLN A 11 -20.42 9.82 -7.35
CA GLN A 11 -19.84 11.09 -7.81
C GLN A 11 -18.32 11.14 -7.60
N ILE A 12 -17.82 10.61 -6.48
CA ILE A 12 -16.38 10.54 -6.21
C ILE A 12 -15.68 9.61 -7.21
N LEU A 13 -16.30 8.49 -7.57
CA LEU A 13 -15.78 7.56 -8.58
C LEU A 13 -15.71 8.19 -9.98
N THR A 14 -16.75 8.93 -10.40
CA THR A 14 -16.76 9.60 -11.71
C THR A 14 -15.70 10.70 -11.80
N ILE A 15 -15.52 11.49 -10.74
CA ILE A 15 -14.46 12.51 -10.67
C ILE A 15 -13.07 11.86 -10.71
N PHE A 16 -12.92 10.69 -10.08
CA PHE A 16 -11.67 9.93 -10.11
C PHE A 16 -11.37 9.34 -11.51
N GLU A 17 -12.40 8.88 -12.23
CA GLU A 17 -12.27 8.42 -13.63
C GLU A 17 -11.93 9.56 -14.59
N GLU A 18 -12.60 10.72 -14.48
CA GLU A 18 -12.29 11.90 -15.30
C GLU A 18 -10.87 12.44 -15.03
N TRP A 19 -10.43 12.47 -13.77
CA TRP A 19 -9.05 12.80 -13.42
C TRP A 19 -8.05 11.76 -13.92
N SER A 20 -8.42 10.48 -13.95
CA SER A 20 -7.58 9.42 -14.50
C SER A 20 -7.35 9.64 -16.00
N ILE A 21 -8.38 10.00 -16.76
CA ILE A 21 -8.22 10.22 -18.21
C ILE A 21 -7.39 11.48 -18.49
N TYR A 22 -7.58 12.55 -17.70
CA TYR A 22 -6.88 13.82 -17.89
C TYR A 22 -5.39 13.77 -17.51
N TYR A 23 -5.03 13.06 -16.43
CA TYR A 23 -3.62 12.93 -16.01
C TYR A 23 -2.86 11.78 -16.67
N TRP A 24 -3.57 10.79 -17.23
CA TRP A 24 -2.99 9.60 -17.88
C TRP A 24 -3.30 9.54 -19.38
N GLY A 25 -3.59 10.67 -20.02
CA GLY A 25 -3.59 10.77 -21.47
C GLY A 25 -2.21 10.39 -22.02
N ASP A 26 -2.10 9.14 -22.49
CA ASP A 26 -0.89 8.56 -23.06
C ASP A 26 -0.50 9.32 -24.33
N ASN A 27 0.46 10.23 -24.19
CA ASN A 27 1.23 10.70 -25.32
C ASN A 27 2.21 9.57 -25.66
N MET A 28 1.77 8.64 -26.52
CA MET A 28 2.53 7.44 -26.94
C MET A 28 3.73 7.84 -27.81
N SER A 29 4.78 8.39 -27.19
CA SER A 29 6.03 8.57 -27.89
C SER A 29 6.86 7.29 -27.89
N ARG A 30 7.36 6.95 -29.08
CA ARG A 30 8.32 5.87 -29.33
C ARG A 30 9.78 6.35 -29.23
N ASN A 31 10.01 7.63 -28.95
CA ASN A 31 11.33 8.23 -28.83
C ASN A 31 11.71 8.39 -27.35
N PHE A 32 12.93 7.97 -26.98
CA PHE A 32 13.41 8.04 -25.60
C PHE A 32 13.33 9.46 -25.01
N GLY A 33 13.67 10.47 -25.82
CA GLY A 33 13.69 11.89 -25.42
C GLY A 33 12.31 12.50 -25.13
N GLU A 34 11.22 11.90 -25.59
CA GLU A 34 9.86 12.45 -25.45
C GLU A 34 9.01 11.64 -24.44
N SER A 35 9.52 10.50 -23.95
CA SER A 35 8.84 9.68 -22.96
C SER A 35 8.93 10.28 -21.55
N LYS A 36 7.81 10.33 -20.82
CA LYS A 36 7.76 10.80 -19.42
C LYS A 36 8.49 9.87 -18.45
N GLY A 37 8.82 8.64 -18.85
CA GLY A 37 9.54 7.67 -18.02
C GLY A 37 10.02 6.46 -18.81
N ILE A 38 11.15 5.89 -18.37
CA ILE A 38 11.83 4.76 -19.04
C ILE A 38 10.91 3.55 -19.18
N ARG A 39 10.12 3.26 -18.14
CA ARG A 39 9.14 2.17 -18.19
C ARG A 39 8.21 2.31 -19.39
N THR A 40 7.60 3.47 -19.53
CA THR A 40 6.64 3.77 -20.61
C THR A 40 7.32 3.68 -21.96
N TYR A 41 8.55 4.18 -22.07
CA TYR A 41 9.34 4.02 -23.30
C TYR A 41 9.55 2.55 -23.69
N LEU A 42 10.06 1.74 -22.76
CA LEU A 42 10.35 0.34 -23.01
C LEU A 42 9.07 -0.46 -23.29
N GLU A 43 7.99 -0.21 -22.54
CA GLU A 43 6.69 -0.86 -22.76
C GLU A 43 6.08 -0.46 -24.12
N ASN A 44 6.22 0.80 -24.55
CA ASN A 44 5.70 1.25 -25.84
C ASN A 44 6.51 0.74 -27.03
N ARG A 45 7.83 0.62 -26.89
CA ARG A 45 8.72 0.22 -27.98
C ARG A 45 8.81 -1.30 -28.14
N TYR A 46 8.86 -2.02 -27.03
CA TYR A 46 9.12 -3.47 -27.01
C TYR A 46 7.96 -4.31 -26.47
N GLY A 47 6.88 -3.67 -26.00
CA GLY A 47 5.72 -4.37 -25.49
C GLY A 47 5.90 -4.84 -24.05
N LYS A 48 5.67 -6.13 -23.79
CA LYS A 48 5.67 -6.65 -22.43
C LYS A 48 7.10 -6.83 -21.92
N ILE A 49 7.47 -6.09 -20.89
CA ILE A 49 8.81 -6.15 -20.26
C ILE A 49 8.85 -6.87 -18.91
N HIS A 50 7.76 -7.55 -18.52
CA HIS A 50 7.60 -8.18 -17.21
C HIS A 50 6.91 -9.54 -17.34
N ASN A 51 7.13 -10.44 -16.38
CA ASN A 51 6.63 -11.82 -16.43
C ASN A 51 6.98 -12.50 -17.76
N LEU A 52 8.25 -12.41 -18.14
CA LEU A 52 8.83 -13.08 -19.30
C LEU A 52 9.51 -14.37 -18.85
N THR A 53 9.57 -15.34 -19.74
CA THR A 53 10.47 -16.50 -19.58
C THR A 53 11.93 -16.07 -19.78
N ILE A 54 12.88 -16.88 -19.32
CA ILE A 54 14.32 -16.59 -19.43
C ILE A 54 14.74 -16.36 -20.89
N ASP A 55 14.15 -17.11 -21.84
CA ASP A 55 14.49 -17.00 -23.25
C ASP A 55 13.90 -15.72 -23.88
N GLU A 56 12.65 -15.39 -23.56
CA GLU A 56 12.02 -14.12 -23.97
C GLU A 56 12.76 -12.90 -23.40
N GLU A 57 13.28 -13.02 -22.17
CA GLU A 57 14.06 -11.96 -21.54
C GLU A 57 15.40 -11.73 -22.27
N LYS A 58 16.10 -12.80 -22.65
CA LYS A 58 17.32 -12.71 -23.47
C LYS A 58 17.05 -12.12 -24.86
N GLU A 59 15.95 -12.50 -25.50
CA GLU A 59 15.55 -11.92 -26.77
C GLU A 59 15.27 -10.43 -26.63
N LEU A 60 14.52 -10.03 -25.61
CA LEU A 60 14.24 -8.63 -25.29
C LEU A 60 15.54 -7.83 -25.06
N GLN A 61 16.47 -8.37 -24.27
CA GLN A 61 17.78 -7.75 -24.05
C GLN A 61 18.55 -7.55 -25.35
N LYS A 62 18.60 -8.59 -26.19
CA LYS A 62 19.28 -8.50 -27.49
C LYS A 62 18.66 -7.42 -28.37
N THR A 63 17.33 -7.35 -28.44
CA THR A 63 16.64 -6.30 -29.21
C THR A 63 16.95 -4.91 -28.65
N ILE A 64 16.92 -4.73 -27.34
CA ILE A 64 17.24 -3.44 -26.69
C ILE A 64 18.67 -2.99 -27.00
N ILE A 65 19.65 -3.90 -26.88
CA ILE A 65 21.08 -3.64 -27.16
C ILE A 65 21.31 -3.26 -28.62
N LEU A 66 20.61 -3.92 -29.55
CA LEU A 66 20.77 -3.62 -30.97
C LEU A 66 20.23 -2.24 -31.34
N ASP A 67 19.15 -1.83 -30.69
CA ASP A 67 18.43 -0.58 -30.95
C ASP A 67 19.06 0.67 -30.31
N HIS A 68 20.04 0.52 -29.41
CA HIS A 68 20.60 1.62 -28.61
C HIS A 68 22.12 1.63 -28.59
N GLU A 69 22.70 2.81 -28.47
CA GLU A 69 24.11 2.98 -28.11
C GLU A 69 24.32 2.72 -26.61
N GLU A 70 25.53 2.32 -26.24
CA GLU A 70 25.89 2.03 -24.83
C GLU A 70 25.61 3.22 -23.91
N ASP A 71 25.88 4.45 -24.37
CA ASP A 71 25.64 5.68 -23.62
C ASP A 71 24.15 5.94 -23.36
N ASP A 72 23.28 5.57 -24.30
CA ASP A 72 21.83 5.67 -24.12
C ASP A 72 21.34 4.66 -23.08
N LEU A 73 21.87 3.42 -23.10
CA LEU A 73 21.57 2.42 -22.09
C LEU A 73 22.05 2.86 -20.70
N LYS A 74 23.26 3.43 -20.59
CA LYS A 74 23.77 4.02 -19.33
C LYS A 74 22.88 5.16 -18.83
N ARG A 75 22.42 6.04 -19.72
CA ARG A 75 21.48 7.12 -19.37
C ARG A 75 20.14 6.59 -18.87
N MET A 76 19.60 5.55 -19.50
CA MET A 76 18.39 4.86 -19.04
C MET A 76 18.63 4.22 -17.67
N PHE A 77 19.74 3.51 -17.51
CA PHE A 77 20.11 2.85 -16.26
C PHE A 77 20.21 3.86 -15.09
N ASN A 78 20.96 4.95 -15.26
CA ASN A 78 21.14 5.98 -14.22
C ASN A 78 19.81 6.62 -13.80
N LYS A 79 18.90 6.85 -14.77
CA LYS A 79 17.57 7.38 -14.48
C LYS A 79 16.68 6.35 -13.75
N ALA A 80 16.77 5.06 -14.10
CA ALA A 80 16.06 4.00 -13.39
C ALA A 80 16.58 3.83 -11.95
N GLU A 81 17.90 3.89 -11.77
CA GLU A 81 18.56 3.87 -10.46
C GLU A 81 18.14 5.06 -9.60
N GLY A 82 18.15 6.27 -10.16
CA GLY A 82 17.67 7.47 -9.48
C GLY A 82 16.21 7.33 -9.01
N ALA A 83 15.33 6.75 -9.83
CA ALA A 83 13.94 6.51 -9.46
C ALA A 83 13.79 5.46 -8.33
N ILE A 84 14.70 4.49 -8.24
CA ILE A 84 14.75 3.53 -7.12
C ILE A 84 15.25 4.21 -5.85
N ASN A 85 16.32 5.01 -5.93
CA ASN A 85 16.90 5.68 -4.77
C ASN A 85 15.91 6.69 -4.16
N ILE A 86 15.21 7.47 -4.98
CA ILE A 86 14.10 8.33 -4.53
C ILE A 86 13.02 7.48 -3.82
N SER A 87 12.72 6.29 -4.35
CA SER A 87 11.75 5.39 -3.74
C SER A 87 12.21 4.87 -2.37
N LYS A 88 13.49 4.55 -2.22
CA LYS A 88 14.09 4.09 -0.96
C LYS A 88 14.05 5.19 0.11
N ASP A 89 14.38 6.43 -0.25
CA ASP A 89 14.31 7.55 0.69
C ASP A 89 12.85 7.80 1.15
N SER A 90 11.88 7.64 0.24
CA SER A 90 10.46 7.72 0.58
C SER A 90 9.94 6.53 1.37
N GLN A 91 10.69 5.41 1.47
CA GLN A 91 10.26 4.19 2.15
C GLN A 91 10.06 4.41 3.66
N SER A 92 10.74 5.40 4.25
CA SER A 92 10.50 5.86 5.63
C SER A 92 9.05 6.34 5.86
N LEU A 93 8.42 6.97 4.87
CA LEU A 93 7.01 7.38 4.91
C LEU A 93 6.06 6.17 4.93
N HIS A 94 6.52 4.99 4.50
CA HIS A 94 5.71 3.76 4.51
C HIS A 94 5.61 3.13 5.91
N VAL A 95 6.44 3.58 6.87
CA VAL A 95 6.42 3.15 8.28
C VAL A 95 5.45 3.98 9.13
N GLN A 96 5.07 5.18 8.66
CA GLN A 96 4.12 6.10 9.31
C GLN A 96 2.77 5.47 9.75
N PRO A 97 2.21 4.48 9.05
CA PRO A 97 1.00 3.76 9.48
C PRO A 97 1.18 2.99 10.80
N PHE A 98 2.40 2.59 11.15
CA PHE A 98 2.71 1.93 12.43
C PHE A 98 2.43 2.85 13.62
N SER A 99 2.73 4.15 13.49
CA SER A 99 2.40 5.15 14.51
C SER A 99 0.89 5.28 14.70
N PHE A 100 0.12 5.21 13.61
CA PHE A 100 -1.34 5.17 13.69
C PHE A 100 -1.84 3.93 14.44
N PHE A 101 -1.33 2.75 14.14
CA PHE A 101 -1.70 1.52 14.86
C PHE A 101 -1.39 1.61 16.36
N MET A 102 -0.24 2.17 16.73
CA MET A 102 0.16 2.35 18.13
C MET A 102 -0.77 3.32 18.90
N VAL A 103 -1.15 4.44 18.29
CA VAL A 103 -2.14 5.36 18.86
C VAL A 103 -3.48 4.66 19.05
N MET A 104 -3.87 3.83 18.08
CA MET A 104 -5.14 3.17 18.12
C MET A 104 -5.23 2.03 19.15
N ILE A 105 -4.13 1.27 19.35
CA ILE A 105 -3.97 0.32 20.46
C ILE A 105 -4.07 1.05 21.81
N THR A 106 -3.47 2.24 21.91
CA THR A 106 -3.55 3.07 23.11
C THR A 106 -4.99 3.48 23.40
N VAL A 107 -5.73 3.96 22.40
CA VAL A 107 -7.15 4.35 22.55
C VAL A 107 -8.02 3.16 22.95
N LEU A 108 -7.81 1.99 22.35
CA LEU A 108 -8.49 0.74 22.75
C LEU A 108 -8.21 0.38 24.22
N SER A 109 -6.95 0.47 24.63
CA SER A 109 -6.53 0.17 26.00
C SER A 109 -7.15 1.16 26.99
N SER A 110 -7.17 2.46 26.67
CA SER A 110 -7.82 3.47 27.51
C SER A 110 -9.33 3.28 27.60
N ALA A 111 -9.99 2.93 26.49
CA ALA A 111 -11.42 2.62 26.50
C ALA A 111 -11.73 1.39 27.35
N ALA A 112 -10.93 0.32 27.23
CA ALA A 112 -11.07 -0.89 28.05
C ALA A 112 -10.90 -0.58 29.55
N VAL A 113 -9.88 0.19 29.91
CA VAL A 113 -9.66 0.65 31.30
C VAL A 113 -10.82 1.51 31.78
N GLY A 114 -11.32 2.45 30.97
CA GLY A 114 -12.45 3.32 31.33
C GLY A 114 -13.74 2.54 31.58
N VAL A 115 -14.03 1.53 30.75
CA VAL A 115 -15.18 0.64 30.96
C VAL A 115 -14.98 -0.20 32.22
N PHE A 116 -13.77 -0.75 32.44
CA PHE A 116 -13.45 -1.52 33.65
C PHE A 116 -13.58 -0.68 34.93
N SER A 117 -13.03 0.53 34.94
CA SER A 117 -13.16 1.48 36.05
C SER A 117 -14.60 1.88 36.30
N SER A 118 -15.41 2.05 35.26
CA SER A 118 -16.84 2.35 35.39
C SER A 118 -17.61 1.17 35.99
N ALA A 119 -17.30 -0.06 35.56
CA ALA A 119 -17.87 -1.28 36.14
C ALA A 119 -17.50 -1.44 37.62
N MET A 120 -16.21 -1.23 37.97
CA MET A 120 -15.74 -1.21 39.35
C MET A 120 -16.39 -0.10 40.19
N GLY A 121 -16.59 1.10 39.62
CA GLY A 121 -17.27 2.21 40.28
C GLY A 121 -18.74 1.90 40.57
N LEU A 122 -19.44 1.28 39.62
CA LEU A 122 -20.81 0.79 39.82
C LEU A 122 -20.86 -0.28 40.90
N LEU A 123 -19.97 -1.27 40.85
CA LEU A 123 -19.83 -2.29 41.89
C LEU A 123 -19.62 -1.64 43.27
N ASN A 124 -18.65 -0.75 43.40
CA ASN A 124 -18.36 -0.05 44.66
C ASN A 124 -19.55 0.78 45.15
N SER A 125 -20.31 1.41 44.25
CA SER A 125 -21.50 2.18 44.63
C SER A 125 -22.64 1.29 45.14
N ILE A 126 -22.79 0.08 44.59
CA ILE A 126 -23.75 -0.93 45.04
C ILE A 126 -23.28 -1.49 46.38
N TYR A 127 -22.02 -1.91 46.48
CA TYR A 127 -21.45 -2.39 47.74
C TYR A 127 -21.57 -1.34 48.86
N GLY A 128 -21.23 -0.07 48.59
CA GLY A 128 -21.32 1.02 49.56
C GLY A 128 -22.76 1.35 49.98
N LYS A 129 -23.74 1.35 49.06
CA LYS A 129 -25.14 1.63 49.40
C LYS A 129 -25.84 0.50 50.14
N TYR A 130 -25.43 -0.75 49.94
CA TYR A 130 -26.15 -1.90 50.48
C TYR A 130 -25.47 -2.56 51.68
N ILE A 131 -24.13 -2.50 51.80
CA ILE A 131 -23.42 -3.05 52.97
C ILE A 131 -23.57 -2.18 54.23
N ASP A 132 -23.82 -0.88 54.10
CA ASP A 132 -23.91 0.03 55.26
C ASP A 132 -25.24 -0.06 56.04
N GLY A 133 -26.19 -0.91 55.59
CA GLY A 133 -27.50 -1.03 56.26
C GLY A 133 -28.18 -2.40 56.26
N LYS A 134 -27.93 -3.29 55.29
CA LYS A 134 -28.49 -4.65 55.27
C LYS A 134 -27.55 -5.63 54.56
N LYS A 135 -27.12 -6.69 55.25
CA LYS A 135 -26.36 -7.80 54.64
C LYS A 135 -27.19 -8.41 53.49
N LEU A 136 -26.94 -8.00 52.25
CA LEU A 136 -27.48 -8.67 51.06
C LEU A 136 -26.84 -10.04 50.93
N SER A 137 -27.63 -11.06 50.58
CA SER A 137 -27.10 -12.39 50.27
C SER A 137 -26.37 -12.39 48.93
N LYS A 138 -25.46 -13.35 48.72
CA LYS A 138 -24.74 -13.51 47.44
C LYS A 138 -25.70 -13.61 46.24
N GLU A 139 -26.86 -14.21 46.43
CA GLU A 139 -27.89 -14.37 45.39
C GLU A 139 -28.50 -13.03 44.96
N GLN A 140 -28.67 -12.07 45.87
CA GLN A 140 -29.22 -10.74 45.55
C GLN A 140 -28.20 -9.88 44.79
N ILE A 141 -26.91 -10.04 45.12
CA ILE A 141 -25.80 -9.38 44.40
C ILE A 141 -25.64 -9.99 43.00
N SER A 142 -25.72 -11.32 42.89
CA SER A 142 -25.74 -12.03 41.60
C SER A 142 -26.90 -11.56 40.71
N GLY A 143 -28.13 -11.50 41.26
CA GLY A 143 -29.30 -11.05 40.51
C GLY A 143 -29.23 -9.59 40.05
N LEU A 144 -28.60 -8.70 40.83
CA LEU A 144 -28.34 -7.31 40.41
C LEU A 144 -27.30 -7.23 39.29
N LEU A 145 -26.25 -8.05 39.36
CA LEU A 145 -25.24 -8.13 38.31
C LEU A 145 -25.80 -8.73 37.01
N ASP A 146 -26.61 -9.77 37.11
CA ASP A 146 -27.29 -10.38 35.96
C ASP A 146 -28.32 -9.43 35.32
N SER A 147 -28.90 -8.50 36.10
CA SER A 147 -29.82 -7.48 35.59
C SER A 147 -29.13 -6.30 34.87
N LEU A 148 -27.84 -6.09 35.16
CA LEU A 148 -27.01 -5.08 34.51
C LEU A 148 -26.43 -5.66 33.22
N ASP A 149 -27.24 -5.67 32.18
CA ASP A 149 -26.77 -6.05 30.85
C ASP A 149 -25.85 -4.97 30.26
N PHE A 150 -24.54 -5.15 30.43
CA PHE A 150 -23.52 -4.28 29.86
C PHE A 150 -23.23 -4.56 28.38
N THR A 151 -23.76 -5.65 27.82
CA THR A 151 -23.57 -6.06 26.42
C THR A 151 -23.79 -4.92 25.40
N PRO A 152 -24.87 -4.11 25.46
CA PRO A 152 -25.07 -3.01 24.51
C PRO A 152 -24.01 -1.90 24.62
N ILE A 153 -23.51 -1.61 25.82
CA ILE A 153 -22.48 -0.61 26.04
C ILE A 153 -21.14 -1.12 25.49
N PHE A 154 -20.75 -2.34 25.85
CA PHE A 154 -19.55 -2.98 25.32
C PHE A 154 -19.58 -3.08 23.80
N ARG A 155 -20.72 -3.51 23.22
CA ARG A 155 -20.89 -3.61 21.78
C ARG A 155 -20.73 -2.26 21.09
N SER A 156 -21.32 -1.21 21.64
CA SER A 156 -21.24 0.14 21.06
C SER A 156 -19.80 0.68 21.07
N VAL A 157 -19.09 0.52 22.19
CA VAL A 157 -17.67 0.92 22.31
C VAL A 157 -16.78 0.09 21.39
N LEU A 158 -16.99 -1.22 21.32
CA LEU A 158 -16.25 -2.11 20.40
C LEU A 158 -16.44 -1.70 18.95
N TRP A 159 -17.66 -1.45 18.49
CA TRP A 159 -17.91 -1.03 17.10
C TRP A 159 -17.38 0.36 16.80
N ALA A 160 -17.49 1.29 17.76
CA ALA A 160 -16.97 2.65 17.61
C ALA A 160 -15.45 2.68 17.38
N VAL A 161 -14.71 1.70 17.90
CA VAL A 161 -13.25 1.60 17.70
C VAL A 161 -12.87 0.63 16.57
N ALA A 162 -13.59 -0.48 16.42
CA ALA A 162 -13.31 -1.47 15.38
C ALA A 162 -13.55 -0.92 13.97
N ILE A 163 -14.61 -0.14 13.75
CA ILE A 163 -14.92 0.42 12.42
C ILE A 163 -13.78 1.31 11.88
N PRO A 164 -13.32 2.36 12.59
CA PRO A 164 -12.22 3.19 12.11
C PRO A 164 -10.91 2.39 11.97
N PHE A 165 -10.67 1.38 12.82
CA PHE A 165 -9.53 0.48 12.67
C PHE A 165 -9.52 -0.23 11.33
N PHE A 166 -10.63 -0.89 10.98
CA PHE A 166 -10.73 -1.62 9.73
C PHE A 166 -10.66 -0.69 8.52
N ILE A 167 -11.21 0.52 8.60
CA ILE A 167 -11.09 1.52 7.53
C ILE A 167 -9.61 1.87 7.30
N VAL A 168 -8.86 2.18 8.37
CA VAL A 168 -7.44 2.51 8.27
C VAL A 168 -6.63 1.32 7.78
N LEU A 169 -6.91 0.12 8.28
CA LEU A 169 -6.21 -1.11 7.89
C LEU A 169 -6.44 -1.43 6.41
N ILE A 170 -7.67 -1.33 5.93
CA ILE A 170 -8.01 -1.54 4.52
C ILE A 170 -7.34 -0.49 3.65
N ALA A 171 -7.45 0.81 4.01
CA ALA A 171 -6.80 1.88 3.26
C ALA A 171 -5.28 1.72 3.20
N TRP A 172 -4.67 1.32 4.31
CA TRP A 172 -3.25 1.01 4.39
C TRP A 172 -2.87 -0.19 3.53
N PHE A 173 -3.63 -1.28 3.59
CA PHE A 173 -3.37 -2.46 2.78
C PHE A 173 -3.39 -2.14 1.28
N PHE A 174 -4.38 -1.36 0.83
CA PHE A 174 -4.42 -0.89 -0.57
C PHE A 174 -3.25 0.01 -0.92
N PHE A 175 -2.90 0.95 -0.04
CA PHE A 175 -1.75 1.85 -0.25
C PHE A 175 -0.43 1.06 -0.34
N TYR A 176 -0.17 0.20 0.65
CA TYR A 176 1.01 -0.66 0.70
C TYR A 176 1.13 -1.53 -0.55
N ARG A 177 0.06 -2.23 -0.92
CA ARG A 177 0.06 -3.09 -2.10
C ARG A 177 0.33 -2.30 -3.39
N ARG A 178 -0.24 -1.09 -3.52
CA ARG A 178 -0.02 -0.22 -4.68
C ARG A 178 1.43 0.26 -4.77
N GLU A 179 2.04 0.63 -3.65
CA GLU A 179 3.40 1.12 -3.65
C GLU A 179 4.43 0.00 -3.86
N THR A 180 4.29 -1.15 -3.21
CA THR A 180 5.18 -2.31 -3.42
C THR A 180 5.18 -2.73 -4.90
N ALA A 181 4.01 -2.79 -5.54
CA ALA A 181 3.91 -3.13 -6.95
C ALA A 181 4.61 -2.13 -7.89
N LYS A 182 4.75 -0.85 -7.49
CA LYS A 182 5.51 0.14 -8.27
C LYS A 182 7.01 -0.05 -8.09
N ILE A 183 7.45 -0.37 -6.86
CA ILE A 183 8.86 -0.59 -6.54
C ILE A 183 9.38 -1.81 -7.30
N ASP A 184 8.66 -2.93 -7.26
CA ASP A 184 9.05 -4.16 -7.98
C ASP A 184 9.24 -3.89 -9.47
N LYS A 185 8.31 -3.14 -10.08
CA LYS A 185 8.40 -2.75 -11.50
C LYS A 185 9.64 -1.89 -11.81
N ARG A 186 10.05 -0.99 -10.89
CA ARG A 186 11.27 -0.19 -11.08
C ARG A 186 12.52 -1.05 -11.00
N TYR A 187 12.55 -2.01 -10.08
CA TYR A 187 13.65 -2.96 -9.94
C TYR A 187 13.80 -3.88 -11.15
N ILE A 188 12.70 -4.38 -11.72
CA ILE A 188 12.74 -5.19 -12.95
C ILE A 188 13.41 -4.41 -14.09
N ILE A 189 13.05 -3.14 -14.28
CA ILE A 189 13.65 -2.29 -15.33
C ILE A 189 15.14 -2.06 -15.06
N TYR A 190 15.50 -1.81 -13.80
CA TYR A 190 16.89 -1.62 -13.41
C TYR A 190 17.74 -2.86 -13.73
N VAL A 191 17.24 -4.05 -13.38
CA VAL A 191 17.92 -5.33 -13.68
C VAL A 191 18.04 -5.53 -15.18
N LEU A 192 16.94 -5.36 -15.93
CA LEU A 192 16.93 -5.48 -17.40
C LEU A 192 18.00 -4.58 -18.06
N LEU A 193 18.05 -3.31 -17.67
CA LEU A 193 19.01 -2.36 -18.23
C LEU A 193 20.45 -2.66 -17.81
N LYS A 194 20.66 -3.12 -16.58
CA LYS A 194 21.97 -3.56 -16.11
C LYS A 194 22.48 -4.73 -16.95
N GLU A 195 21.65 -5.73 -17.16
CA GLU A 195 21.99 -6.89 -17.99
C GLU A 195 22.22 -6.50 -19.46
N CYS A 196 21.52 -5.49 -19.97
CA CYS A 196 21.77 -4.96 -21.31
C CYS A 196 23.17 -4.31 -21.42
N ILE A 197 23.58 -3.54 -20.40
CA ILE A 197 24.91 -2.92 -20.36
C ILE A 197 26.00 -3.99 -20.20
N ASP A 198 25.82 -4.92 -19.26
CA ASP A 198 26.79 -5.99 -18.97
C ASP A 198 27.02 -6.91 -20.20
N ASN A 199 26.00 -7.11 -21.04
CA ASN A 199 26.07 -7.94 -22.24
C ASN A 199 26.30 -7.14 -23.54
N TYR A 200 26.49 -5.83 -23.48
CA TYR A 200 26.53 -4.95 -24.66
C TYR A 200 27.60 -5.36 -25.66
N ASP A 201 28.86 -5.42 -25.24
CA ASP A 201 30.00 -5.76 -26.09
C ASP A 201 29.89 -7.17 -26.67
N LYS A 202 29.39 -8.11 -25.86
CA LYS A 202 29.20 -9.51 -26.28
C LYS A 202 28.19 -9.63 -27.41
N ILE A 203 27.12 -8.85 -27.37
CA ILE A 203 26.05 -8.92 -28.36
C ILE A 203 26.38 -8.08 -29.61
N LYS A 204 26.98 -6.90 -29.46
CA LYS A 204 27.43 -6.10 -30.60
C LYS A 204 28.58 -6.76 -31.36
N GLY A 205 29.55 -7.34 -30.66
CA GLY A 205 30.67 -8.07 -31.26
C GLY A 205 30.29 -9.40 -31.92
N GLN A 206 29.09 -9.94 -31.66
CA GLN A 206 28.54 -11.10 -32.39
C GLN A 206 27.81 -10.71 -33.69
N VAL A 207 27.53 -9.42 -33.88
CA VAL A 207 26.68 -8.91 -34.95
C VAL A 207 27.49 -8.06 -35.94
N GLU A 208 28.60 -7.46 -35.51
CA GLU A 208 29.62 -6.98 -36.43
C GLU A 208 30.25 -8.18 -37.16
N PRO A 209 30.11 -8.28 -38.49
CA PRO A 209 30.74 -9.34 -39.23
C PRO A 209 32.26 -9.17 -39.11
N THR A 210 32.93 -10.31 -39.00
CA THR A 210 34.37 -10.45 -39.27
C THR A 210 34.62 -9.91 -40.68
N GLU A 211 34.90 -8.61 -40.81
CA GLU A 211 35.51 -8.05 -42.01
C GLU A 211 36.98 -8.48 -42.02
N GLU A 212 37.22 -9.76 -42.35
CA GLU A 212 38.51 -10.27 -42.79
C GLU A 212 38.39 -10.70 -44.25
N ASN A 213 38.74 -9.78 -45.16
CA ASN A 213 39.86 -9.90 -46.11
C ASN A 213 39.74 -8.86 -47.24
#